data_AF-A0A7X8U9W6-F1
#
_entry.id   AF-A0A7X8U9W6-F1
#
_cell.length_a   1.000
_cell.length_b   1.000
_cell.length_c   1.000
_cell.angle_alpha   90.00
_cell.angle_beta   90.00
_cell.angle_gamma   90.00
#
_symmetry.space_group_name_H-M   'P 1'
#
loop_
_entity.id
_entity.type
_entity.pdbx_description
1 polymer ?
#
loop_
_entity_poly.entity_id
_entity_poly.type
_entity_poly.pdbx_seq_one_letter_code
_entity_poly.pdbx_strand_id
1 'polypeptide(L)'
;MITLTGNSLTIKEVERVLYGYEEICLDEASLEKVDASRQVVEKIVAEEQLVYGITTGFGKFSDVLVRSEYVEELQLNLIHSHACGVGEKFPEMVSRAMLLLRANTLLKGFSGVRRELIQMLVSLLNARIHPVIPQQGSLGASGDLIPLAHLALALLGEGEVAYRGKICPAIEALNAEGLKPITLQAKEGLALINGTQAMTAMGVLAYLEAERLAYQAEFIASISIEGLQGITDAFDEEVQLARGYQEQVEVARRIRKILEDSQLTTHAGELRVQDAYS
;
A
#
# COMPACT_ATOMS: atom_id res chain seq x y z
N MET A 1 9.43 13.45 8.66
CA MET A 1 10.07 12.33 7.93
C MET A 1 9.74 11.05 8.67
N ILE A 2 9.28 10.01 7.98
CA ILE A 2 8.92 8.70 8.55
C ILE A 2 10.04 7.69 8.29
N THR A 3 10.49 6.98 9.31
CA THR A 3 11.52 5.94 9.18
C THR A 3 10.88 4.57 8.97
N LEU A 4 11.14 3.96 7.82
CA LEU A 4 10.73 2.58 7.55
C LEU A 4 11.68 1.62 8.26
N THR A 5 11.11 0.67 9.01
CA THR A 5 11.84 -0.41 9.69
C THR A 5 11.50 -1.79 9.13
N GLY A 6 10.53 -1.85 8.22
CA GLY A 6 9.91 -3.07 7.73
C GLY A 6 8.77 -3.62 8.58
N ASN A 7 8.62 -3.16 9.84
CA ASN A 7 7.67 -3.75 10.78
C ASN A 7 6.76 -2.75 11.51
N SER A 8 7.13 -1.47 11.58
CA SER A 8 6.45 -0.48 12.42
C SER A 8 5.49 0.47 11.69
N LEU A 9 5.39 0.38 10.35
CA LEU A 9 4.58 1.31 9.57
C LEU A 9 3.10 1.23 9.93
N THR A 10 2.55 2.33 10.44
CA THR A 10 1.15 2.44 10.87
C THR A 10 0.24 3.02 9.78
N ILE A 11 -1.07 2.79 9.87
CA ILE A 11 -2.06 3.38 8.92
C ILE A 11 -2.00 4.92 8.94
N LYS A 12 -1.79 5.55 10.11
CA LYS A 12 -1.64 7.00 10.24
C LYS A 12 -0.38 7.53 9.54
N GLU A 13 0.71 6.78 9.59
CA GLU A 13 1.92 7.13 8.85
C GLU A 13 1.73 6.94 7.35
N VAL A 14 1.01 5.88 6.93
CA VAL A 14 0.61 5.72 5.53
C VAL A 14 -0.21 6.93 5.07
N GLU A 15 -1.20 7.38 5.85
CA GLU A 15 -1.99 8.58 5.54
C GLU A 15 -1.12 9.83 5.38
N ARG A 16 -0.18 10.06 6.31
CA ARG A 16 0.77 11.18 6.26
C ARG A 16 1.67 11.14 5.03
N VAL A 17 2.12 9.95 4.62
CA VAL A 17 2.82 9.79 3.35
C VAL A 17 1.85 10.13 2.22
N LEU A 18 0.74 9.40 2.06
CA LEU A 18 -0.13 9.45 0.88
C LEU A 18 -0.82 10.79 0.65
N TYR A 19 -1.27 11.49 1.69
CA TYR A 19 -1.94 12.79 1.57
C TYR A 19 -1.03 13.96 1.95
N GLY A 20 -0.15 13.78 2.93
CA GLY A 20 0.74 14.84 3.43
C GLY A 20 2.05 14.99 2.65
N TYR A 21 2.35 14.06 1.74
CA TYR A 21 3.63 14.01 1.04
C TYR A 21 4.85 13.95 1.96
N GLU A 22 4.68 13.36 3.13
CA GLU A 22 5.78 13.23 4.07
C GLU A 22 6.87 12.29 3.52
N GLU A 23 8.11 12.77 3.53
CA GLU A 23 9.27 12.00 3.08
C GLU A 23 9.53 10.81 4.00
N ILE A 24 10.07 9.75 3.40
CA ILE A 24 10.47 8.54 4.10
C ILE A 24 11.98 8.32 4.04
N CYS A 25 12.54 7.71 5.08
CA CYS A 25 13.92 7.22 5.11
C CYS A 25 13.96 5.75 5.56
N LEU A 26 15.10 5.10 5.34
CA LEU A 26 15.31 3.69 5.70
C LEU A 26 16.07 3.60 7.03
N ASP A 27 15.64 2.71 7.91
CA ASP A 27 16.38 2.36 9.11
C ASP A 27 17.64 1.56 8.76
N GLU A 28 18.80 1.97 9.29
CA GLU A 28 20.09 1.33 8.98
C GLU A 28 20.17 -0.09 9.54
N ALA A 29 19.62 -0.35 10.73
CA ALA A 29 19.62 -1.69 11.31
C ALA A 29 18.75 -2.68 10.51
N SER A 30 17.70 -2.20 9.84
CA SER A 30 16.97 -3.02 8.88
C SER A 30 17.70 -3.19 7.56
N LEU A 31 18.49 -2.21 7.10
CA LEU A 31 19.36 -2.39 5.93
C LEU A 31 20.41 -3.47 6.16
N GLU A 32 21.03 -3.53 7.34
CA GLU A 32 21.98 -4.61 7.68
C GLU A 32 21.37 -6.01 7.51
N LYS A 33 20.08 -6.18 7.83
CA LYS A 33 19.35 -7.44 7.62
C LYS A 33 19.13 -7.73 6.13
N VAL A 34 18.86 -6.70 5.34
CA VAL A 34 18.75 -6.82 3.88
C VAL A 34 20.06 -7.32 3.29
N ASP A 35 21.20 -6.76 3.71
CA ASP A 35 22.51 -7.19 3.20
C ASP A 35 22.86 -8.62 3.63
N ALA A 36 22.58 -8.97 4.88
CA ALA A 36 22.77 -10.34 5.35
C ALA A 36 21.93 -11.34 4.53
N SER A 37 20.67 -10.98 4.21
CA SER A 37 19.83 -11.80 3.32
C SER A 37 20.36 -11.85 1.89
N ARG A 38 20.97 -10.76 1.40
CA ARG A 38 21.57 -10.71 0.07
C ARG A 38 22.79 -11.63 -0.04
N GLN A 39 23.66 -11.65 0.97
CA GLN A 39 24.84 -12.53 1.02
C GLN A 39 24.46 -14.01 0.89
N VAL A 40 23.32 -14.42 1.44
CA VAL A 40 22.80 -15.79 1.28
C VAL A 40 22.47 -16.10 -0.18
N VAL A 41 21.83 -15.17 -0.90
CA VAL A 41 21.52 -15.33 -2.33
C VAL A 41 22.80 -15.40 -3.15
N GLU A 42 23.78 -14.55 -2.86
CA GLU A 42 25.07 -14.54 -3.55
C GLU A 42 25.85 -15.84 -3.34
N LYS A 43 25.81 -16.39 -2.12
CA LYS A 43 26.39 -17.70 -1.82
C LYS A 43 25.70 -18.82 -2.61
N ILE A 44 24.37 -18.84 -2.67
CA ILE A 44 23.59 -19.83 -3.46
C ILE A 44 23.98 -19.78 -4.93
N VAL A 45 24.12 -18.58 -5.49
CA VAL A 45 24.51 -18.39 -6.90
C VAL A 45 25.95 -18.84 -7.13
N ALA A 46 26.89 -18.48 -6.24
CA ALA A 46 28.29 -18.85 -6.35
C ALA A 46 28.54 -20.36 -6.20
N GLU A 47 27.72 -21.04 -5.39
CA GLU A 47 27.78 -22.50 -5.18
C GLU A 47 26.93 -23.29 -6.18
N GLU A 48 26.28 -22.62 -7.14
CA GLU A 48 25.39 -23.23 -8.16
C GLU A 48 24.29 -24.12 -7.55
N GLN A 49 23.81 -23.79 -6.36
CA GLN A 49 22.76 -24.58 -5.69
C GLN A 49 21.42 -24.40 -6.42
N LEU A 50 20.64 -25.47 -6.55
CA LEU A 50 19.29 -25.45 -7.14
C LEU A 50 18.27 -24.80 -6.19
N VAL A 51 17.91 -23.54 -6.45
CA VAL A 51 16.95 -22.78 -5.65
C VAL A 51 15.98 -22.00 -6.55
N TYR A 52 14.68 -22.20 -6.30
CA TYR A 52 13.59 -21.60 -7.07
C TYR A 52 13.72 -20.08 -7.19
N GLY A 53 13.69 -19.58 -8.42
CA GLY A 53 13.76 -18.14 -8.73
C GLY A 53 15.10 -17.47 -8.41
N ILE A 54 16.12 -18.26 -8.04
CA ILE A 54 17.52 -17.80 -7.91
C ILE A 54 18.35 -18.42 -9.03
N THR A 55 18.39 -19.75 -9.13
CA THR A 55 19.15 -20.52 -10.14
C THR A 55 18.25 -21.36 -11.06
N THR A 56 16.94 -21.31 -10.86
CA THR A 56 15.95 -21.94 -11.73
C THR A 56 14.94 -20.94 -12.28
N GLY A 57 14.16 -21.35 -13.29
CA GLY A 57 13.05 -20.56 -13.84
C GLY A 57 11.86 -20.41 -12.90
N PHE A 58 10.77 -19.79 -13.39
CA PHE A 58 9.57 -19.48 -12.61
C PHE A 58 8.35 -20.30 -13.07
N GLY A 59 7.43 -20.57 -12.15
CA GLY A 59 6.17 -21.27 -12.46
C GLY A 59 6.40 -22.63 -13.13
N LYS A 60 5.91 -22.78 -14.37
CA LYS A 60 6.09 -24.01 -15.17
C LYS A 60 7.56 -24.38 -15.42
N PHE A 61 8.46 -23.40 -15.37
CA PHE A 61 9.90 -23.60 -15.58
C PHE A 61 10.69 -23.73 -14.27
N SER A 62 10.02 -24.01 -13.15
CA SER A 62 10.65 -24.16 -11.83
C SER A 62 11.74 -25.23 -11.78
N ASP A 63 11.65 -26.25 -12.63
CA ASP A 63 12.62 -27.36 -12.75
C ASP A 63 13.75 -27.12 -13.77
N VAL A 64 13.78 -25.95 -14.43
CA VAL A 64 14.79 -25.62 -15.45
C VAL A 64 15.92 -24.82 -14.81
N LEU A 65 17.13 -25.38 -14.81
CA LEU A 65 18.33 -24.69 -14.34
C LEU A 65 18.74 -23.58 -15.32
N VAL A 66 19.05 -22.42 -14.77
CA VAL A 66 19.49 -21.23 -15.52
C VAL A 66 20.94 -20.97 -15.21
N ARG A 67 21.78 -20.94 -16.25
CA ARG A 67 23.21 -20.61 -16.11
C ARG A 67 23.37 -19.19 -15.60
N SER A 68 24.39 -18.95 -14.79
CA SER A 68 24.69 -17.66 -14.16
C SER A 68 24.72 -16.48 -15.16
N GLU A 69 25.23 -16.71 -16.37
CA GLU A 69 25.28 -15.72 -17.46
C GLU A 69 23.90 -15.22 -17.95
N TYR A 70 22.83 -15.98 -17.72
CA TYR A 70 21.47 -15.62 -18.13
C TYR A 70 20.60 -15.10 -16.98
N VAL A 71 21.14 -15.01 -15.75
CA VAL A 71 20.33 -14.69 -14.57
C VAL A 71 19.76 -13.27 -14.63
N GLU A 72 20.53 -12.29 -15.10
CA GLU A 72 20.06 -10.90 -15.26
C GLU A 72 18.97 -10.82 -16.33
N GLU A 73 19.20 -11.44 -17.49
CA GLU A 73 18.23 -11.52 -18.58
C GLU A 73 16.93 -12.20 -18.14
N LEU A 74 17.03 -13.26 -17.33
CA LEU A 74 15.88 -13.95 -16.76
C LEU A 74 15.03 -13.01 -15.88
N GLN A 75 15.65 -12.17 -15.05
CA GLN A 75 14.90 -11.23 -14.22
C GLN A 75 14.19 -10.17 -15.08
N LEU A 76 14.87 -9.65 -16.10
CA LEU A 76 14.28 -8.68 -17.02
C LEU A 76 13.08 -9.29 -17.77
N ASN A 77 13.27 -10.48 -18.34
CA ASN A 77 12.21 -11.20 -19.06
C ASN A 77 11.03 -11.55 -18.15
N LEU A 78 11.26 -11.81 -16.87
CA LEU A 78 10.19 -11.98 -15.89
C LEU A 78 9.33 -10.72 -15.78
N ILE A 79 9.94 -9.54 -15.64
CA ILE A 79 9.21 -8.27 -15.57
C ILE A 79 8.43 -8.04 -16.87
N HIS A 80 9.07 -8.16 -18.02
CA HIS A 80 8.44 -7.93 -19.33
C HIS A 80 7.25 -8.86 -19.58
N SER A 81 7.40 -10.15 -19.27
CA SER A 81 6.31 -11.13 -19.47
C SER A 81 5.12 -10.93 -18.52
N HIS A 82 5.34 -10.37 -17.33
CA HIS A 82 4.29 -10.16 -16.33
C HIS A 82 3.69 -8.76 -16.37
N ALA A 83 4.31 -7.78 -17.04
CA ALA A 83 3.75 -6.45 -17.24
C ALA A 83 2.63 -6.45 -18.30
N CYS A 84 1.66 -7.35 -18.17
CA CYS A 84 0.56 -7.60 -19.11
C CYS A 84 -0.80 -7.11 -18.61
N GLY A 85 -0.82 -6.24 -17.59
CA GLY A 85 -2.03 -5.63 -17.06
C GLY A 85 -2.78 -4.78 -18.09
N VAL A 86 -4.11 -4.71 -17.95
CA VAL A 86 -5.01 -4.03 -18.89
C VAL A 86 -6.04 -3.16 -18.16
N GLY A 87 -6.88 -2.48 -18.95
CA GLY A 87 -7.96 -1.65 -18.44
C GLY A 87 -7.51 -0.25 -18.01
N GLU A 88 -8.38 0.41 -17.24
CA GLU A 88 -8.06 1.72 -16.67
C GLU A 88 -6.85 1.62 -15.74
N LYS A 89 -6.18 2.75 -15.55
CA LYS A 89 -5.03 2.84 -14.65
C LYS A 89 -5.53 2.99 -13.22
N PHE A 90 -4.82 2.40 -12.28
CA PHE A 90 -5.02 2.72 -10.87
C PHE A 90 -4.87 4.23 -10.65
N PRO A 91 -5.64 4.82 -9.70
CA PRO A 91 -5.36 6.15 -9.21
C PRO A 91 -3.89 6.27 -8.76
N GLU A 92 -3.27 7.42 -9.00
CA GLU A 92 -1.87 7.69 -8.65
C GLU A 92 -1.55 7.34 -7.18
N MET A 93 -2.52 7.58 -6.29
CA MET A 93 -2.39 7.30 -4.87
C MET A 93 -2.22 5.81 -4.54
N VAL A 94 -2.80 4.91 -5.34
CA VAL A 94 -2.59 3.46 -5.19
C VAL A 94 -1.16 3.10 -5.57
N SER A 95 -0.68 3.60 -6.71
CA SER A 95 0.72 3.40 -7.15
C SER A 95 1.72 3.92 -6.12
N ARG A 96 1.43 5.09 -5.54
CA ARG A 96 2.19 5.68 -4.45
C ARG A 96 2.22 4.78 -3.20
N ALA A 97 1.08 4.24 -2.79
CA ALA A 97 0.99 3.30 -1.68
C ALA A 97 1.72 1.99 -1.98
N MET A 98 1.68 1.51 -3.23
CA MET A 98 2.42 0.32 -3.65
C MET A 98 3.93 0.51 -3.48
N LEU A 99 4.50 1.66 -3.87
CA LEU A 99 5.92 1.98 -3.65
C LEU A 99 6.29 1.93 -2.15
N LEU A 100 5.51 2.61 -1.31
CA LEU A 100 5.71 2.66 0.14
C LEU A 100 5.67 1.26 0.77
N LEU A 101 4.61 0.51 0.50
CA LEU A 101 4.40 -0.82 1.06
C LEU A 101 5.44 -1.82 0.53
N ARG A 102 5.87 -1.68 -0.72
CA ARG A 102 6.89 -2.56 -1.29
C ARG A 102 8.25 -2.33 -0.66
N ALA A 103 8.66 -1.06 -0.52
CA ALA A 103 9.89 -0.69 0.16
C ALA A 103 9.90 -1.24 1.59
N ASN A 104 8.81 -1.02 2.35
CA ASN A 104 8.68 -1.51 3.71
C ASN A 104 8.73 -3.04 3.80
N THR A 105 8.06 -3.77 2.91
CA THR A 105 8.11 -5.26 2.92
C THR A 105 9.50 -5.79 2.62
N LEU A 106 10.21 -5.24 1.63
CA LEU A 106 11.56 -5.68 1.27
C LEU A 106 12.57 -5.41 2.39
N LEU A 107 12.38 -4.31 3.12
CA LEU A 107 13.22 -3.90 4.23
C LEU A 107 13.17 -4.85 5.44
N LYS A 108 12.24 -5.81 5.48
CA LYS A 108 12.25 -6.88 6.49
C LYS A 108 13.48 -7.78 6.42
N GLY A 109 14.20 -7.81 5.27
CA GLY A 109 15.43 -8.58 5.14
C GLY A 109 15.23 -10.08 4.90
N PHE A 110 14.17 -10.48 4.20
CA PHE A 110 13.93 -11.89 3.82
C PHE A 110 13.88 -12.10 2.30
N SER A 111 13.96 -11.03 1.53
CA SER A 111 13.76 -11.08 0.08
C SER A 111 15.06 -11.28 -0.71
N GLY A 112 16.23 -11.08 -0.09
CA GLY A 112 17.53 -11.25 -0.77
C GLY A 112 17.78 -10.28 -1.92
N VAL A 113 17.13 -9.11 -1.87
CA VAL A 113 17.37 -7.98 -2.77
C VAL A 113 18.55 -7.17 -2.28
N ARG A 114 19.16 -6.39 -3.16
CA ARG A 114 20.15 -5.40 -2.77
C ARG A 114 19.50 -4.18 -2.13
N ARG A 115 20.22 -3.47 -1.26
CA ARG A 115 19.74 -2.25 -0.60
C ARG A 115 19.43 -1.13 -1.59
N GLU A 116 20.17 -1.05 -2.70
CA GLU A 116 20.03 -0.07 -3.78
C GLU A 116 18.65 -0.15 -4.43
N LEU A 117 18.08 -1.36 -4.52
CA LEU A 117 16.74 -1.57 -5.05
C LEU A 117 15.65 -1.00 -4.13
N ILE A 118 15.82 -1.14 -2.81
CA ILE A 118 14.92 -0.54 -1.81
C ILE A 118 15.09 0.99 -1.81
N GLN A 119 16.33 1.47 -1.87
CA GLN A 119 16.64 2.89 -1.97
C GLN A 119 16.02 3.51 -3.22
N MET A 120 16.02 2.82 -4.36
CA MET A 120 15.35 3.30 -5.57
C MET A 120 13.84 3.47 -5.37
N LEU A 121 13.16 2.52 -4.71
CA LEU A 121 11.73 2.66 -4.38
C LEU A 121 11.45 3.89 -3.52
N VAL A 122 12.31 4.12 -2.52
CA VAL A 122 12.24 5.29 -1.63
C VAL A 122 12.49 6.58 -2.40
N SER A 123 13.49 6.60 -3.28
CA SER A 123 13.82 7.76 -4.13
C SER A 123 12.67 8.13 -5.05
N LEU A 124 12.03 7.14 -5.71
CA LEU A 124 10.84 7.37 -6.52
C LEU A 124 9.70 7.98 -5.70
N LEU A 125 9.43 7.42 -4.52
CA LEU A 125 8.35 7.89 -3.66
C LEU A 125 8.59 9.33 -3.16
N ASN A 126 9.81 9.64 -2.71
CA ASN A 126 10.17 10.97 -2.22
C ASN A 126 10.21 12.00 -3.37
N ALA A 127 10.68 11.61 -4.56
CA ALA A 127 10.67 12.44 -5.76
C ALA A 127 9.29 12.55 -6.43
N ARG A 128 8.27 11.87 -5.88
CA ARG A 128 6.89 11.84 -6.40
C ARG A 128 6.82 11.36 -7.85
N ILE A 129 7.61 10.34 -8.16
CA ILE A 129 7.56 9.60 -9.42
C ILE A 129 6.71 8.36 -9.18
N HIS A 130 5.48 8.36 -9.70
CA HIS A 130 4.52 7.28 -9.46
C HIS A 130 4.29 6.47 -10.74
N PRO A 131 4.58 5.16 -10.76
CA PRO A 131 4.33 4.32 -11.94
C PRO A 131 2.87 4.36 -12.39
N VAL A 132 2.63 4.37 -13.69
CA VAL A 132 1.29 4.25 -14.29
C VAL A 132 0.94 2.77 -14.44
N ILE A 133 0.05 2.27 -13.58
CA ILE A 133 -0.20 0.83 -13.44
C ILE A 133 -1.64 0.50 -13.87
N PRO A 134 -1.87 -0.39 -14.86
CA PRO A 134 -3.21 -0.90 -15.17
C PRO A 134 -3.83 -1.67 -14.00
N GLN A 135 -5.13 -1.52 -13.78
CA GLN A 135 -5.79 -2.08 -12.60
C GLN A 135 -6.27 -3.53 -12.74
N GLN A 136 -6.30 -4.09 -13.96
CA GLN A 136 -6.83 -5.44 -14.21
C GLN A 136 -5.74 -6.42 -14.64
N GLY A 137 -5.89 -7.68 -14.22
CA GLY A 137 -5.06 -8.82 -14.64
C GLY A 137 -4.57 -9.69 -13.48
N SER A 138 -4.28 -9.08 -12.32
CA SER A 138 -3.84 -9.84 -11.14
C SER A 138 -4.93 -10.82 -10.66
N LEU A 139 -4.51 -12.02 -10.24
CA LEU A 139 -5.40 -13.02 -9.63
C LEU A 139 -5.52 -12.87 -8.11
N GLY A 140 -4.63 -12.10 -7.48
CA GLY A 140 -4.62 -11.90 -6.03
C GLY A 140 -4.37 -13.16 -5.17
N ALA A 141 -4.02 -14.30 -5.76
CA ALA A 141 -3.95 -15.59 -5.05
C ALA A 141 -2.63 -15.85 -4.30
N SER A 142 -1.51 -15.26 -4.75
CA SER A 142 -0.19 -15.41 -4.10
C SER A 142 0.78 -14.27 -4.35
N GLY A 143 0.37 -13.26 -5.13
CA GLY A 143 1.16 -12.08 -5.43
C GLY A 143 0.47 -11.24 -6.51
N ASP A 144 0.55 -9.93 -6.36
CA ASP A 144 0.12 -8.91 -7.31
C ASP A 144 1.16 -8.77 -8.45
N LEU A 145 1.49 -9.90 -9.08
CA LEU A 145 2.61 -10.04 -10.03
C LEU A 145 2.51 -9.00 -11.15
N ILE A 146 1.33 -8.87 -11.74
CA ILE A 146 1.09 -8.02 -12.90
C ILE A 146 1.24 -6.53 -12.57
N PRO A 147 0.49 -5.96 -11.60
CA PRO A 147 0.64 -4.55 -11.28
C PRO A 147 2.02 -4.23 -10.68
N LEU A 148 2.65 -5.17 -9.95
CA LEU A 148 4.02 -4.97 -9.48
C LEU A 148 5.08 -5.09 -10.58
N ALA A 149 4.82 -5.83 -11.66
CA ALA A 149 5.69 -5.83 -12.84
C ALA A 149 5.65 -4.47 -13.55
N HIS A 150 4.47 -3.85 -13.68
CA HIS A 150 4.34 -2.46 -14.15
C HIS A 150 5.06 -1.45 -13.24
N LEU A 151 5.00 -1.64 -11.92
CA LEU A 151 5.81 -0.85 -10.97
C LEU A 151 7.31 -1.05 -11.22
N ALA A 152 7.74 -2.31 -11.41
CA ALA A 152 9.14 -2.65 -11.63
C ALA A 152 9.70 -2.01 -12.92
N LEU A 153 8.92 -1.94 -14.01
CA LEU A 153 9.33 -1.25 -15.25
C LEU A 153 9.85 0.17 -14.97
N ALA A 154 9.19 0.93 -14.10
CA ALA A 154 9.62 2.28 -13.76
C ALA A 154 11.02 2.33 -13.12
N LEU A 155 11.39 1.32 -12.32
CA LEU A 155 12.74 1.21 -11.73
C LEU A 155 13.79 0.90 -12.80
N LEU A 156 13.39 0.21 -13.89
CA LEU A 156 14.24 -0.10 -15.05
C LEU A 156 14.32 1.08 -16.04
N GLY A 157 13.64 2.20 -15.76
CA GLY A 157 13.53 3.32 -16.70
C GLY A 157 12.57 3.05 -17.86
N GLU A 158 11.75 2.01 -17.77
CA GLU A 158 10.77 1.62 -18.78
C GLU A 158 9.35 1.97 -18.35
N GLY A 159 8.43 1.97 -19.31
CA GLY A 159 7.03 2.29 -19.07
C GLY A 159 6.78 3.78 -18.80
N GLU A 160 5.63 4.07 -18.21
CA GLU A 160 5.15 5.44 -17.96
C GLU A 160 5.04 5.72 -16.46
N VAL A 161 5.28 6.97 -16.07
CA VAL A 161 5.13 7.46 -14.70
C VAL A 161 4.36 8.78 -14.70
N ALA A 162 3.55 8.99 -13.67
CA ALA A 162 3.05 10.30 -13.30
C ALA A 162 4.15 11.06 -12.55
N TYR A 163 4.55 12.21 -13.08
CA TYR A 163 5.61 13.03 -12.53
C TYR A 163 5.35 14.51 -12.84
N ARG A 164 5.38 15.35 -11.79
CA ARG A 164 5.10 16.81 -11.88
C ARG A 164 3.80 17.14 -12.62
N GLY A 165 2.73 16.38 -12.35
CA GLY A 165 1.39 16.60 -12.89
C GLY A 165 1.17 16.13 -14.33
N LYS A 166 2.12 15.40 -14.93
CA LYS A 166 2.00 14.84 -16.28
C LYS A 166 2.44 13.38 -16.32
N ILE A 167 1.91 12.64 -17.28
CA ILE A 167 2.39 11.28 -17.62
C ILE A 167 3.55 11.45 -18.60
N CYS A 168 4.67 10.76 -18.33
CA CYS A 168 5.85 10.76 -19.20
C CYS A 168 6.58 9.41 -19.10
N PRO A 169 7.50 9.10 -20.05
CA PRO A 169 8.35 7.92 -19.95
C PRO A 169 9.16 7.92 -18.64
N ALA A 170 9.27 6.76 -17.99
CA ALA A 170 9.98 6.64 -16.71
C ALA A 170 11.41 7.19 -16.79
N ILE A 171 12.16 6.88 -17.85
CA ILE A 171 13.52 7.36 -18.06
C ILE A 171 13.66 8.89 -18.03
N GLU A 172 12.66 9.63 -18.51
CA GLU A 172 12.69 11.10 -18.50
C GLU A 172 12.58 11.63 -17.07
N ALA A 173 11.68 11.06 -16.26
CA ALA A 173 11.53 11.43 -14.86
C ALA A 173 12.76 11.04 -14.03
N LEU A 174 13.34 9.87 -14.26
CA LEU A 174 14.57 9.43 -13.59
C LEU A 174 15.73 10.39 -13.88
N ASN A 175 15.96 10.73 -15.15
CA ASN A 175 17.01 11.65 -15.55
C ASN A 175 16.81 13.06 -14.95
N ALA A 176 15.56 13.53 -14.88
CA ALA A 176 15.23 14.83 -14.29
C ALA A 176 15.55 14.93 -12.79
N GLU A 177 15.53 13.80 -12.07
CA GLU A 177 15.88 13.71 -10.64
C GLU A 177 17.30 13.17 -10.41
N GLY A 178 18.10 12.98 -11.48
CA GLY A 178 19.45 12.44 -11.38
C GLY A 178 19.54 10.97 -10.95
N LEU A 179 18.42 10.24 -11.06
CA LEU A 179 18.33 8.81 -10.74
C LEU A 179 18.73 7.97 -11.95
N LYS A 180 19.38 6.84 -11.70
CA LYS A 180 19.76 5.87 -12.73
C LYS A 180 18.84 4.65 -12.68
N PRO A 181 18.44 4.10 -13.84
CA PRO A 181 17.77 2.80 -13.89
C PRO A 181 18.53 1.70 -13.15
N ILE A 182 17.79 0.81 -12.49
CA ILE A 182 18.34 -0.39 -11.84
C ILE A 182 18.52 -1.49 -12.90
N THR A 183 19.67 -2.16 -12.88
CA THR A 183 19.85 -3.47 -13.54
C THR A 183 19.57 -4.57 -12.50
N LEU A 184 18.58 -5.44 -12.75
CA LEU A 184 18.20 -6.49 -11.80
C LEU A 184 19.21 -7.62 -11.74
N GLN A 185 19.45 -8.12 -10.53
CA GLN A 185 20.29 -9.30 -10.28
C GLN A 185 19.45 -10.50 -9.81
N ALA A 186 20.10 -11.65 -9.65
CA ALA A 186 19.50 -12.89 -9.14
C ALA A 186 18.45 -12.64 -8.06
N LYS A 187 17.25 -13.21 -8.27
CA LYS A 187 16.06 -13.12 -7.40
C LYS A 187 15.33 -11.77 -7.38
N GLU A 188 15.92 -10.67 -7.85
CA GLU A 188 15.36 -9.33 -7.65
C GLU A 188 14.07 -9.07 -8.44
N GLY A 189 13.95 -9.61 -9.65
CA GLY A 189 12.72 -9.51 -10.44
C GLY A 189 11.55 -10.18 -9.71
N LEU A 190 11.74 -11.43 -9.27
CA LEU A 190 10.73 -12.15 -8.49
C LEU A 190 10.46 -11.46 -7.16
N ALA A 191 11.50 -10.99 -6.47
CA ALA A 191 11.34 -10.30 -5.22
C ALA A 191 10.52 -9.02 -5.38
N LEU A 192 10.67 -8.23 -6.46
CA LEU A 192 9.86 -7.04 -6.71
C LEU A 192 8.38 -7.36 -6.94
N ILE A 193 8.08 -8.41 -7.70
CA ILE A 193 6.71 -8.66 -8.16
C ILE A 193 5.91 -9.61 -7.29
N ASN A 194 6.58 -10.45 -6.49
CA ASN A 194 5.92 -11.43 -5.64
C ASN A 194 5.55 -10.83 -4.27
N GLY A 195 4.36 -10.26 -4.17
CA GLY A 195 3.81 -9.71 -2.93
C GLY A 195 2.43 -9.09 -3.12
N THR A 196 1.76 -8.68 -2.04
CA THR A 196 0.34 -8.27 -2.04
C THR A 196 0.13 -6.75 -2.03
N GLN A 197 1.09 -5.98 -2.56
CA GLN A 197 1.10 -4.54 -2.38
C GLN A 197 0.00 -3.79 -3.14
N ALA A 198 -0.50 -4.30 -4.27
CA ALA A 198 -1.59 -3.62 -4.99
C ALA A 198 -2.91 -3.77 -4.22
N MET A 199 -3.26 -4.99 -3.79
CA MET A 199 -4.46 -5.22 -2.99
C MET A 199 -4.37 -4.56 -1.61
N THR A 200 -3.18 -4.54 -0.99
CA THR A 200 -2.97 -3.88 0.31
C THR A 200 -3.06 -2.37 0.18
N ALA A 201 -2.53 -1.79 -0.92
CA ALA A 201 -2.69 -0.36 -1.21
C ALA A 201 -4.16 0.03 -1.36
N MET A 202 -4.92 -0.74 -2.14
CA MET A 202 -6.37 -0.54 -2.27
C MET A 202 -7.10 -0.66 -0.92
N GLY A 203 -6.76 -1.68 -0.13
CA GLY A 203 -7.36 -1.91 1.18
C GLY A 203 -7.11 -0.78 2.17
N VAL A 204 -5.87 -0.27 2.24
CA VAL A 204 -5.54 0.84 3.13
C VAL A 204 -6.22 2.14 2.69
N LEU A 205 -6.27 2.41 1.38
CA LEU A 205 -6.97 3.60 0.87
C LEU A 205 -8.47 3.53 1.13
N ALA A 206 -9.09 2.37 0.87
CA ALA A 206 -10.51 2.15 1.16
C ALA A 206 -10.80 2.30 2.66
N TYR A 207 -9.91 1.80 3.53
CA TYR A 207 -10.04 1.97 4.98
C TYR A 207 -9.98 3.46 5.39
N LEU A 208 -8.99 4.21 4.90
CA LEU A 208 -8.83 5.63 5.22
C LEU A 208 -10.05 6.46 4.73
N GLU A 209 -10.57 6.14 3.56
CA GLU A 209 -11.77 6.80 3.04
C GLU A 209 -13.03 6.41 3.83
N ALA A 210 -13.22 5.12 4.11
CA ALA A 210 -14.35 4.64 4.90
C ALA A 210 -14.36 5.21 6.32
N GLU A 211 -13.20 5.35 6.97
CA GLU A 211 -13.09 5.95 8.29
C GLU A 211 -13.52 7.43 8.26
N ARG A 212 -13.06 8.20 7.27
CA ARG A 212 -13.49 9.60 7.09
C ARG A 212 -14.98 9.72 6.83
N LEU A 213 -15.53 8.85 5.98
CA LEU A 213 -16.96 8.80 5.67
C LEU A 213 -17.79 8.41 6.90
N ALA A 214 -17.31 7.50 7.75
CA ALA A 214 -17.99 7.12 8.98
C ALA A 214 -18.13 8.31 9.94
N TYR A 215 -17.05 9.08 10.15
CA TYR A 215 -17.13 10.30 10.96
C TYR A 215 -18.06 11.34 10.35
N GLN A 216 -18.02 11.55 9.04
CA GLN A 216 -18.96 12.46 8.36
C GLN A 216 -20.41 12.01 8.50
N ALA A 217 -20.66 10.70 8.40
CA ALA A 217 -22.00 10.13 8.58
C ALA A 217 -22.55 10.39 9.98
N GLU A 218 -21.73 10.33 11.03
CA GLU A 218 -22.14 10.69 12.39
C GLU A 218 -22.58 12.16 12.50
N PHE A 219 -21.86 13.09 11.87
CA PHE A 219 -22.26 14.50 11.82
C PHE A 219 -23.57 14.71 11.04
N ILE A 220 -23.69 14.08 9.87
CA ILE A 220 -24.89 14.18 9.03
C ILE A 220 -26.11 13.57 9.74
N ALA A 221 -25.92 12.43 10.42
CA ALA A 221 -26.95 11.80 11.24
C ALA A 221 -27.37 12.74 12.38
N SER A 222 -26.42 13.39 13.06
CA SER A 222 -26.73 14.35 14.12
C SER A 222 -27.59 15.51 13.62
N ILE A 223 -27.26 16.11 12.47
CA ILE A 223 -28.08 17.16 11.83
C ILE A 223 -29.48 16.63 11.48
N SER A 224 -29.57 15.38 11.04
CA SER A 224 -30.85 14.75 10.67
C SER A 224 -31.72 14.50 11.91
N ILE A 225 -31.10 14.09 13.03
CA ILE A 225 -31.76 13.94 14.33
C ILE A 225 -32.34 15.29 14.77
N GLU A 226 -31.58 16.39 14.68
CA GLU A 226 -32.10 17.73 14.98
C GLU A 226 -33.27 18.13 14.06
N GLY A 227 -33.11 17.95 12.75
CA GLY A 227 -34.14 18.29 11.77
C GLY A 227 -35.45 17.52 11.96
N LEU A 228 -35.38 16.32 12.54
CA LEU A 228 -36.52 15.46 12.82
C LEU A 228 -37.08 15.60 14.23
N GLN A 229 -36.44 16.40 15.10
CA GLN A 229 -36.72 16.42 16.54
C GLN A 229 -36.64 15.02 17.14
N GLY A 230 -35.49 14.39 16.95
CA GLY A 230 -35.21 13.01 17.36
C GLY A 230 -34.87 12.89 18.84
N ILE A 231 -35.13 11.69 19.37
CA ILE A 231 -34.98 11.26 20.75
C ILE A 231 -33.52 10.88 21.01
N THR A 232 -32.87 11.57 21.95
CA THR A 232 -31.45 11.36 22.25
C THR A 232 -31.18 10.23 23.25
N ASP A 233 -32.19 9.77 23.98
CA ASP A 233 -32.13 8.71 24.98
C ASP A 233 -31.53 7.41 24.44
N ALA A 234 -31.72 7.13 23.14
CA ALA A 234 -31.14 5.98 22.48
C ALA A 234 -29.60 5.98 22.51
N PHE A 235 -28.95 7.15 22.60
CA PHE A 235 -27.49 7.29 22.62
C PHE A 235 -26.90 7.33 24.04
N ASP A 236 -27.73 7.19 25.08
CA ASP A 236 -27.31 7.22 26.47
C ASP A 236 -26.21 6.17 26.77
N GLU A 237 -25.25 6.54 27.60
CA GLU A 237 -24.09 5.69 27.88
C GLU A 237 -24.46 4.34 28.47
N GLU A 238 -25.37 4.32 29.43
CA GLU A 238 -25.76 3.09 30.13
C GLU A 238 -26.48 2.14 29.19
N VAL A 239 -27.33 2.69 28.31
CA VAL A 239 -28.02 1.94 27.25
C VAL A 239 -27.02 1.29 26.30
N GLN A 240 -25.99 2.02 25.88
CA GLN A 240 -24.97 1.53 24.95
C GLN A 240 -24.05 0.50 25.60
N LEU A 241 -23.62 0.76 26.84
CA LEU A 241 -22.80 -0.15 27.65
C LEU A 241 -23.52 -1.47 27.93
N ALA A 242 -24.84 -1.45 28.18
CA ALA A 242 -25.64 -2.65 28.40
C ALA A 242 -25.61 -3.61 27.20
N ARG A 243 -25.41 -3.10 25.98
CA ARG A 243 -25.30 -3.92 24.76
C ARG A 243 -23.88 -4.48 24.55
N GLY A 244 -22.84 -3.79 25.03
CA GLY A 244 -21.48 -4.32 25.16
C GLY A 244 -20.57 -4.22 23.93
N TYR A 245 -20.97 -3.51 22.87
CA TYR A 245 -20.10 -3.27 21.70
C TYR A 245 -19.36 -1.94 21.83
N GLN A 246 -18.04 -1.99 21.97
CA GLN A 246 -17.19 -0.81 22.19
C GLN A 246 -17.32 0.21 21.05
N GLU A 247 -17.35 -0.26 19.81
CA GLU A 247 -17.46 0.59 18.62
C GLU A 247 -18.80 1.34 18.60
N GLN A 248 -19.89 0.68 19.03
CA GLN A 248 -21.21 1.29 19.13
C GLN A 248 -21.26 2.35 20.23
N VAL A 249 -20.68 2.07 21.40
CA VAL A 249 -20.55 3.02 22.51
C VAL A 249 -19.80 4.28 22.07
N GLU A 250 -18.72 4.11 21.30
CA GLU A 250 -17.92 5.22 20.81
C GLU A 250 -18.67 6.10 19.80
N VAL A 251 -19.45 5.51 18.88
CA VAL A 251 -20.32 6.25 17.96
C VAL A 251 -21.36 7.05 18.74
N ALA A 252 -22.08 6.41 19.67
CA ALA A 252 -23.10 7.07 20.46
C ALA A 252 -22.53 8.21 21.33
N ARG A 253 -21.34 8.04 21.91
CA ARG A 253 -20.62 9.09 22.63
C ARG A 253 -20.29 10.29 21.73
N ARG A 254 -19.88 10.06 20.48
CA ARG A 254 -19.61 11.15 19.52
C ARG A 254 -20.88 11.88 19.13
N ILE A 255 -21.97 11.16 18.84
CA ILE A 255 -23.29 11.75 18.54
C ILE A 255 -23.81 12.58 19.73
N ARG A 256 -23.76 12.04 20.96
CA ARG A 256 -24.13 12.80 22.18
C ARG A 256 -23.35 14.10 22.30
N LYS A 257 -22.04 14.07 22.03
CA LYS A 257 -21.19 15.26 22.05
C LYS A 257 -21.57 16.26 20.95
N ILE A 258 -21.91 15.81 19.75
CA ILE A 258 -22.32 16.69 18.65
C ILE A 258 -23.65 17.39 18.98
N LEU A 259 -24.56 16.71 19.69
CA LEU A 259 -25.90 17.19 20.03
C LEU A 259 -25.99 17.86 21.41
N GLU A 260 -24.87 18.07 22.11
CA GLU A 260 -24.86 18.39 23.55
C GLU A 260 -25.56 19.70 23.92
N ASP A 261 -25.57 20.68 23.00
CA ASP A 261 -26.19 21.99 23.15
C ASP A 261 -27.39 22.21 22.21
N SER A 262 -27.86 21.15 21.56
CA SER A 262 -29.00 21.23 20.63
C SER A 262 -30.29 21.59 21.37
N GLN A 263 -31.04 22.54 20.79
CA GLN A 263 -32.41 22.90 21.21
C GLN A 263 -33.47 22.28 20.31
N LEU A 264 -33.05 21.42 19.37
CA LEU A 264 -33.91 20.84 18.33
C LEU A 264 -34.12 19.34 18.52
N THR A 265 -33.55 18.74 19.56
CA THR A 265 -33.77 17.34 19.93
C THR A 265 -34.85 17.21 21.01
N THR A 266 -35.26 15.98 21.31
CA THR A 266 -36.28 15.68 22.32
C THR A 266 -35.88 14.47 23.16
N HIS A 267 -36.69 14.18 24.17
CA HIS A 267 -36.62 12.96 24.98
C HIS A 267 -37.82 12.04 24.76
N ALA A 268 -37.64 10.77 25.10
CA ALA A 268 -38.71 9.78 25.00
C ALA A 268 -39.94 10.23 25.82
N GLY A 269 -41.07 10.40 25.13
CA GLY A 269 -42.35 10.80 25.74
C GLY A 269 -42.66 12.30 25.72
N GLU A 270 -41.73 13.16 25.31
CA GLU A 270 -42.01 14.61 25.15
C GLU A 270 -42.85 14.88 23.89
N LEU A 271 -42.38 14.43 22.72
CA LEU A 271 -43.11 14.53 21.45
C LEU A 271 -43.64 13.19 20.96
N ARG A 272 -42.85 12.13 21.14
CA ARG A 272 -43.19 10.75 20.79
C ARG A 272 -42.43 9.77 21.68
N VAL A 273 -42.88 8.52 21.71
CA VAL A 273 -42.27 7.49 22.57
C VAL A 273 -41.01 6.89 21.94
N GLN A 274 -40.93 6.84 20.61
CA GLN A 274 -39.81 6.24 19.89
C GLN A 274 -39.70 6.82 18.47
N ASP A 275 -38.47 6.93 17.97
CA ASP A 275 -38.18 7.21 16.56
C ASP A 275 -38.15 5.94 15.71
N ALA A 276 -38.14 6.12 14.39
CA ALA A 276 -37.80 5.04 13.46
C ALA A 276 -36.35 4.57 13.66
N TYR A 277 -36.02 3.38 13.18
CA TYR A 277 -34.70 2.77 13.40
C TYR A 277 -33.54 3.39 12.61
N SER A 278 -33.84 4.09 11.51
CA SER A 278 -32.83 4.66 10.59
C SER A 278 -32.17 5.92 11.14
#